data_AF-A0A1I8BTK2-F1
#
_entry.id   AF-A0A1I8BTK2-F1
#
_cell.length_a   1.000
_cell.length_b   1.000
_cell.length_c   1.000
_cell.angle_alpha   90.00
_cell.angle_beta   90.00
_cell.angle_gamma   90.00
#
_symmetry.space_group_name_H-M   'P 1'
#
loop_
_entity.id
_entity.type
_entity.pdbx_description
1 polymer ?
#
loop_
_entity_poly.entity_id
_entity_poly.type
_entity_poly.pdbx_seq_one_letter_code
_entity_poly.pdbx_strand_id
1 'polypeptide(L)'
;MLPKSKYSRFFDLKQQNDNTIIASCKSCRYVKNFKNAQASKNCLRYHLSSKHQKDFNSLVESEKTGNKNLQNEANRLKKQQETLKKIVTTNELIEESPLGTRPSCSSEIVEKTAQPKIDDLMKFWKNKLIQAKYPHLMQLYTKFCCAPSTSTESERLFSTVNTTLNDLRKSLSGEHLEQLVFNHHNILINGFSDV
;
A
#
# COMPACT_ATOMS: atom_id res chain seq x y z
N MET A 1 -18.03 -24.72 -1.14
CA MET A 1 -16.73 -25.21 -0.59
C MET A 1 -16.60 -24.77 0.86
N LEU A 2 -16.33 -25.68 1.80
CA LEU A 2 -16.17 -25.32 3.21
C LEU A 2 -14.91 -24.47 3.41
N PRO A 3 -14.94 -23.41 4.25
CA PRO A 3 -13.77 -22.61 4.54
C PRO A 3 -12.64 -23.49 5.09
N LYS A 4 -11.43 -23.34 4.54
CA LYS A 4 -10.23 -24.04 5.05
C LYS A 4 -10.03 -23.65 6.51
N SER A 5 -10.27 -24.59 7.41
CA SER A 5 -10.13 -24.37 8.85
C SER A 5 -8.70 -24.71 9.27
N LYS A 6 -8.20 -24.09 10.35
CA LYS A 6 -6.91 -24.45 10.96
C LYS A 6 -6.77 -25.94 11.30
N TYR A 7 -7.91 -26.62 11.51
CA TYR A 7 -7.98 -28.05 11.80
C TYR A 7 -7.98 -28.96 10.56
N SER A 8 -8.14 -28.40 9.35
CA SER A 8 -8.20 -29.17 8.09
C SER A 8 -6.94 -29.99 7.79
N ARG A 9 -5.81 -29.64 8.43
CA ARG A 9 -4.58 -30.44 8.36
C ARG A 9 -4.72 -31.78 9.08
N PHE A 10 -5.44 -31.82 10.19
CA PHE A 10 -5.55 -32.99 11.09
C PHE A 10 -6.88 -33.75 10.95
N PHE A 11 -7.93 -33.07 10.47
CA PHE A 11 -9.27 -33.63 10.31
C PHE A 11 -9.76 -33.46 8.89
N ASP A 12 -10.44 -34.49 8.38
CA ASP A 12 -11.24 -34.39 7.17
C ASP A 12 -12.64 -33.90 7.52
N LEU A 13 -13.02 -32.76 6.93
CA LEU A 13 -14.30 -32.11 7.15
C LEU A 13 -15.21 -32.39 5.94
N LYS A 14 -16.27 -33.16 6.15
CA LYS A 14 -17.27 -33.48 5.11
C LYS A 14 -18.62 -32.89 5.51
N GLN A 15 -19.30 -32.27 4.56
CA GLN A 15 -20.69 -31.82 4.74
C GLN A 15 -21.61 -32.98 4.36
N GLN A 16 -22.52 -33.35 5.26
CA GLN A 16 -23.44 -34.48 5.01
C GLN A 16 -24.82 -33.99 4.54
N ASN A 17 -25.38 -32.96 5.20
CA ASN A 17 -26.68 -32.32 4.89
C ASN A 17 -26.53 -30.78 4.94
N ASP A 18 -27.61 -30.03 4.66
CA ASP A 18 -27.64 -28.55 4.55
C ASP A 18 -27.04 -27.77 5.73
N ASN A 19 -26.81 -28.39 6.89
CA ASN A 19 -26.05 -27.77 7.99
C ASN A 19 -25.15 -28.70 8.81
N THR A 20 -25.13 -30.01 8.57
CA THR A 20 -24.35 -30.93 9.41
C THR A 20 -22.96 -31.18 8.84
N ILE A 21 -21.93 -30.95 9.66
CA ILE A 21 -20.52 -31.17 9.29
C ILE A 21 -19.96 -32.31 10.13
N ILE A 22 -19.34 -33.27 9.47
CA ILE A 22 -18.62 -34.37 10.10
C ILE A 22 -17.13 -34.07 10.02
N ALA A 23 -16.45 -34.14 11.17
CA ALA A 23 -14.99 -34.14 11.25
C ALA A 23 -14.49 -35.54 11.61
N SER A 24 -13.74 -36.16 10.71
CA SER A 24 -13.03 -37.41 10.97
C SER A 24 -11.55 -37.13 11.18
N CYS A 25 -10.97 -37.70 12.24
CA CYS A 25 -9.54 -37.60 12.51
C CYS A 25 -8.76 -38.42 11.47
N LYS A 26 -7.65 -37.89 10.96
CA LYS A 26 -6.78 -38.61 10.01
C LYS A 26 -5.88 -39.63 10.70
N SER A 27 -5.54 -39.38 11.96
CA SER A 27 -4.59 -40.17 12.73
C SER A 27 -5.25 -41.30 13.53
N CYS A 28 -6.59 -41.30 13.68
CA CYS A 28 -7.32 -42.35 14.39
C CYS A 28 -8.79 -42.46 13.94
N ARG A 29 -9.56 -43.41 14.51
CA ARG A 29 -10.98 -43.64 14.19
C ARG A 29 -11.96 -42.66 14.86
N TYR A 30 -11.47 -41.51 15.36
CA TYR A 30 -12.33 -40.52 16.02
C TYR A 30 -13.17 -39.75 14.99
N VAL A 31 -14.46 -39.60 15.28
CA VAL A 31 -15.42 -38.86 14.44
C VAL A 31 -16.27 -37.96 15.33
N LYS A 32 -16.51 -36.72 14.88
CA LYS A 32 -17.39 -35.77 15.57
C LYS A 32 -18.31 -35.03 14.60
N ASN A 33 -19.58 -34.95 14.98
CA ASN A 33 -20.61 -34.26 14.21
C ASN A 33 -20.86 -32.87 14.80
N PHE A 34 -20.94 -31.87 13.93
CA PHE A 34 -21.24 -30.48 14.25
C PHE A 34 -22.56 -30.06 13.60
N LYS A 35 -23.39 -29.35 14.37
CA LYS A 35 -24.70 -28.87 13.90
C LYS A 35 -24.61 -27.78 12.82
N ASN A 36 -23.49 -27.07 12.75
CA ASN A 36 -23.21 -26.02 11.77
C ASN A 36 -21.69 -25.72 11.74
N ALA A 37 -21.25 -24.87 10.79
CA ALA A 37 -19.84 -24.47 10.62
C ALA A 37 -19.27 -23.61 11.75
N GLN A 38 -20.14 -22.92 12.51
CA GLN A 38 -19.78 -22.00 13.59
C GLN A 38 -19.68 -22.68 14.96
N ALA A 39 -20.05 -23.95 15.05
CA ALA A 39 -19.95 -24.72 16.29
C ALA A 39 -18.51 -24.77 16.81
N SER A 40 -18.36 -24.70 18.14
CA SER A 40 -17.04 -24.69 18.78
C SER A 40 -16.25 -25.96 18.46
N LYS A 41 -15.04 -25.76 17.94
CA LYS A 41 -14.10 -26.83 17.57
C LYS A 41 -13.17 -27.23 18.72
N ASN A 42 -13.46 -26.78 19.96
CA ASN A 42 -12.65 -27.10 21.14
C ASN A 42 -12.53 -28.61 21.38
N CYS A 43 -13.58 -29.38 21.10
CA CYS A 43 -13.53 -30.84 21.20
C CYS A 43 -12.44 -31.46 20.31
N LEU A 44 -12.19 -30.92 19.11
CA LEU A 44 -11.12 -31.37 18.23
C LEU A 44 -9.74 -31.05 18.83
N ARG A 45 -9.60 -29.89 19.47
CA ARG A 45 -8.39 -29.49 20.19
C ARG A 45 -8.09 -30.43 21.35
N TYR A 46 -9.08 -30.74 22.18
CA TYR A 46 -8.94 -31.69 23.29
C TYR A 46 -8.64 -33.12 22.82
N HIS A 47 -9.20 -33.53 21.69
CA HIS A 47 -8.86 -34.80 21.07
C HIS A 47 -7.38 -34.87 20.69
N LEU A 48 -6.87 -33.85 20.00
CA LEU A 48 -5.45 -33.78 19.64
C LEU A 48 -4.55 -33.77 20.89
N SER A 49 -4.89 -33.00 21.93
CA SER A 49 -4.06 -32.96 23.15
C SER A 49 -4.05 -34.27 23.94
N SER A 50 -5.09 -35.10 23.82
CA SER A 50 -5.19 -36.35 24.58
C SER A 50 -4.69 -37.58 23.82
N LYS A 51 -4.81 -37.61 22.49
CA LYS A 51 -4.46 -38.78 21.66
C LYS A 51 -3.30 -38.54 20.70
N HIS A 52 -3.03 -37.30 20.32
CA HIS A 52 -2.06 -36.94 19.29
C HIS A 52 -1.22 -35.72 19.68
N GLN A 53 -0.36 -35.88 20.69
CA GLN A 53 0.45 -34.78 21.25
C GLN A 53 1.33 -34.08 20.19
N LYS A 54 1.89 -34.82 19.23
CA LYS A 54 2.71 -34.25 18.14
C LYS A 54 1.89 -33.30 17.26
N ASP A 55 0.68 -33.73 16.86
CA ASP A 55 -0.24 -32.93 16.05
C ASP A 55 -0.75 -31.71 16.83
N PHE A 56 -0.99 -31.87 18.14
CA PHE A 56 -1.35 -30.77 19.02
C PHE A 56 -0.25 -29.70 19.11
N ASN A 57 1.01 -30.11 19.29
CA ASN A 57 2.14 -29.19 19.33
C ASN A 57 2.28 -28.42 18.00
N SER A 58 2.15 -29.11 16.86
CA SER A 58 2.16 -28.48 15.53
C SER A 58 1.03 -27.44 15.36
N LEU A 59 -0.17 -27.75 15.84
CA LEU A 59 -1.28 -26.79 15.83
C LEU A 59 -0.94 -25.55 16.66
N VAL A 60 -0.44 -25.73 17.88
CA VAL A 60 -0.07 -24.63 18.79
C VAL A 60 1.03 -23.74 18.20
N GLU A 61 2.04 -24.33 17.57
CA GLU A 61 3.12 -23.59 16.91
C GLU A 61 2.60 -22.74 15.74
N SER A 62 1.67 -23.27 14.95
CA SER A 62 1.03 -22.52 13.87
C SER A 62 0.20 -21.34 14.39
N GLU A 63 -0.50 -21.51 15.53
CA GLU A 63 -1.24 -20.43 16.19
C GLU A 63 -0.30 -19.33 16.72
N LYS A 64 0.80 -19.73 17.38
CA LYS A 64 1.82 -18.79 17.87
C LYS A 64 2.45 -17.99 16.74
N THR A 65 2.76 -18.64 15.62
CA THR A 65 3.37 -17.99 14.45
C THR A 65 2.40 -17.00 13.80
N GLY A 66 1.14 -17.39 13.62
CA GLY A 66 0.10 -16.49 13.11
C GLY A 66 -0.10 -15.26 13.98
N ASN A 67 -0.17 -15.44 15.30
CA ASN A 67 -0.33 -14.32 16.24
C ASN A 67 0.89 -13.38 16.25
N LYS A 68 2.12 -13.92 16.17
CA LYS A 68 3.34 -13.11 16.05
C LYS A 68 3.33 -12.25 14.78
N ASN A 69 2.93 -12.83 13.65
CA ASN A 69 2.85 -12.10 12.38
C ASN A 69 1.82 -10.98 12.44
N LEU A 70 0.62 -11.24 12.97
CA LEU A 70 -0.41 -10.21 13.17
C LEU A 70 0.06 -9.10 14.11
N GLN A 71 0.75 -9.44 15.20
CA GLN A 71 1.30 -8.46 16.13
C GLN A 71 2.39 -7.60 15.46
N ASN A 72 3.28 -8.22 14.69
CA ASN A 72 4.33 -7.52 13.96
C ASN A 72 3.75 -6.57 12.91
N GLU A 73 2.70 -6.98 12.20
CA GLU A 73 1.99 -6.16 11.23
C GLU A 73 1.28 -4.97 11.90
N ALA A 74 0.57 -5.20 13.00
CA ALA A 74 -0.05 -4.14 13.79
C ALA A 74 0.98 -3.13 14.32
N ASN A 75 2.14 -3.60 14.79
CA ASN A 75 3.24 -2.74 15.22
C ASN A 75 3.82 -1.92 14.04
N ARG A 76 3.93 -2.52 12.85
CA ARG A 76 4.40 -1.82 11.64
C ARG A 76 3.44 -0.71 11.22
N LEU A 77 2.14 -0.99 11.23
CA LEU A 77 1.10 0.00 10.92
C LEU A 77 1.08 1.15 11.94
N LYS A 78 1.20 0.85 13.24
CA LYS A 78 1.33 1.88 14.29
C LYS A 78 2.53 2.79 14.06
N LYS A 79 3.70 2.21 13.76
CA LYS A 79 4.92 2.99 13.46
C LYS A 79 4.73 3.87 12.21
N GLN A 80 4.09 3.36 11.16
CA GLN A 80 3.77 4.15 9.96
C GLN A 80 2.82 5.31 10.29
N GLN A 81 1.79 5.07 11.11
CA GLN A 81 0.87 6.13 11.56
C GLN A 81 1.60 7.19 12.39
N GLU A 82 2.51 6.80 13.28
CA GLU A 82 3.32 7.75 14.07
C GLU A 82 4.26 8.57 13.18
N THR A 83 4.90 7.97 12.18
CA THR A 83 5.73 8.71 11.23
C THR A 83 4.92 9.71 10.41
N LEU A 84 3.72 9.32 9.96
CA LEU A 84 2.81 10.22 9.24
C LEU A 84 2.34 11.37 10.13
N LYS A 85 1.97 11.09 11.39
CA LYS A 85 1.61 12.12 12.37
C LYS A 85 2.75 13.12 12.59
N LYS A 86 3.99 12.64 12.75
CA LYS A 86 5.15 13.54 12.88
C LYS A 86 5.33 14.44 11.66
N ILE A 87 5.18 13.91 10.44
CA ILE A 87 5.27 14.70 9.20
C ILE A 87 4.17 15.77 9.15
N VAL A 88 2.93 15.40 9.52
CA VAL A 88 1.80 16.34 9.57
C VAL A 88 2.03 17.42 10.63
N THR A 89 2.45 17.06 11.84
CA THR A 89 2.73 18.01 12.92
C THR A 89 3.94 18.91 12.61
N THR A 90 4.97 18.42 11.92
CA THR A 90 6.08 19.28 11.48
C THR A 90 5.67 20.28 10.40
N ASN A 91 4.63 19.98 9.61
CA ASN A 91 4.07 20.95 8.67
C ASN A 91 3.17 21.98 9.37
N GLU A 92 2.60 21.66 10.54
CA GLU A 92 1.84 22.61 11.39
C GLU A 92 2.76 23.51 12.26
N LEU A 93 4.00 23.09 12.52
CA LEU A 93 5.01 23.88 13.25
C LEU A 93 5.92 24.74 12.36
N ILE A 94 5.44 25.19 11.21
CA ILE A 94 5.96 26.43 10.63
C ILE A 94 5.38 27.59 11.47
N GLU A 95 5.78 27.66 12.75
CA GLU A 95 5.88 28.93 13.45
C GLU A 95 7.06 29.67 12.84
N GLU A 96 6.82 30.94 12.51
CA GLU A 96 7.81 31.87 12.00
C GLU A 96 9.09 31.83 12.85
N SER A 97 10.14 31.22 12.32
CA SER A 97 11.47 31.29 12.93
C SER A 97 11.91 32.76 12.99
N PRO A 98 12.58 33.20 14.08
CA PRO A 98 12.92 34.60 14.29
C PRO A 98 13.80 35.09 13.14
N LEU A 99 13.43 36.25 12.62
CA LEU A 99 14.06 37.02 11.55
C LEU A 99 15.60 37.02 11.62
N GLY A 100 16.21 35.98 11.07
CA GLY A 100 17.60 35.98 10.65
C GLY A 100 17.66 36.66 9.30
N THR A 101 17.89 37.98 9.31
CA THR A 101 18.31 38.85 8.20
C THR A 101 18.01 38.31 6.81
N ARG A 102 16.72 38.19 6.46
CA ARG A 102 16.26 37.80 5.12
C ARG A 102 16.41 39.01 4.20
N PRO A 103 17.25 38.97 3.15
CA PRO A 103 17.20 40.01 2.12
C PRO A 103 15.80 39.99 1.48
N SER A 104 15.18 41.18 1.44
CA SER A 104 13.84 41.52 0.95
C SER A 104 13.24 40.58 -0.11
N CYS A 105 12.45 39.57 0.32
CA CYS A 105 11.62 38.75 -0.58
C CYS A 105 10.23 39.39 -0.82
N SER A 106 9.83 40.35 0.00
CA SER A 106 8.55 41.04 -0.10
C SER A 106 8.44 41.94 -1.35
N SER A 107 9.55 42.51 -1.82
CA SER A 107 9.56 43.41 -3.00
C SER A 107 9.27 42.68 -4.32
N GLU A 108 9.76 41.45 -4.49
CA GLU A 108 9.52 40.65 -5.71
C GLU A 108 8.05 40.28 -5.89
N ILE A 109 7.37 39.92 -4.80
CA ILE A 109 5.97 39.46 -4.81
C ILE A 109 5.03 40.62 -5.13
N VAL A 110 5.26 41.80 -4.53
CA VAL A 110 4.45 43.01 -4.74
C VAL A 110 4.60 43.54 -6.16
N GLU A 111 5.82 43.49 -6.74
CA GLU A 111 6.03 43.88 -8.14
C GLU A 111 5.31 42.92 -9.11
N LYS A 112 5.28 41.62 -8.79
CA LYS A 112 4.66 40.62 -9.67
C LYS A 112 3.14 40.69 -9.67
N THR A 113 2.51 40.94 -8.53
CA THR A 113 1.03 41.08 -8.43
C THR A 113 0.51 42.35 -9.10
N ALA A 114 1.38 43.33 -9.39
CA ALA A 114 1.03 44.55 -10.12
C ALA A 114 1.09 44.42 -11.66
N GLN A 115 1.54 43.28 -12.19
CA GLN A 115 1.68 43.05 -13.64
C GLN A 115 0.44 42.41 -14.28
N PRO A 116 0.17 42.67 -15.57
CA PRO A 116 -0.97 42.10 -16.29
C PRO A 116 -0.88 40.57 -16.42
N LYS A 117 -2.04 39.95 -16.72
CA LYS A 117 -2.18 38.50 -16.95
C LYS A 117 -1.11 37.99 -17.91
N ILE A 118 -0.45 36.91 -17.51
CA ILE A 118 0.55 36.21 -18.31
C ILE A 118 -0.18 35.14 -19.10
N ASP A 119 -0.13 35.20 -20.43
CA ASP A 119 -0.82 34.23 -21.29
C ASP A 119 -0.19 32.83 -21.22
N ASP A 120 1.15 32.75 -21.18
CA ASP A 120 1.89 31.49 -21.05
C ASP A 120 2.91 31.57 -19.91
N LEU A 121 2.53 31.00 -18.76
CA LEU A 121 3.34 30.91 -17.56
C LEU A 121 4.64 30.12 -17.80
N MET A 122 4.59 29.04 -18.57
CA MET A 122 5.76 28.20 -18.81
C MET A 122 6.82 28.94 -19.63
N LYS A 123 6.40 29.69 -20.66
CA LYS A 123 7.31 30.49 -21.47
C LYS A 123 7.89 31.67 -20.69
N PHE A 124 7.09 32.29 -19.83
CA PHE A 124 7.53 33.39 -18.97
C PHE A 124 8.64 32.96 -18.00
N TRP A 125 8.44 31.86 -17.28
CA TRP A 125 9.40 31.34 -16.30
C TRP A 125 10.63 30.67 -16.93
N LYS A 126 10.55 30.21 -18.17
CA LYS A 126 11.71 29.69 -18.93
C LYS A 126 12.69 30.79 -19.39
N ASN A 127 12.31 32.06 -19.34
CA ASN A 127 13.19 33.16 -19.74
C ASN A 127 14.29 33.39 -18.69
N LYS A 128 15.56 33.30 -19.11
CA LYS A 128 16.75 33.50 -18.26
C LYS A 128 16.75 34.87 -17.56
N LEU A 129 16.23 35.91 -18.21
CA LEU A 129 16.15 37.25 -17.62
C LEU A 129 15.16 37.31 -16.45
N ILE A 130 14.05 36.58 -16.55
CA ILE A 130 13.04 36.49 -15.50
C ILE A 130 13.53 35.64 -14.34
N GLN A 131 14.27 34.56 -14.62
CA GLN A 131 14.89 33.72 -13.59
C GLN A 131 15.94 34.50 -12.80
N ALA A 132 16.74 35.34 -13.47
CA ALA A 132 17.70 36.22 -12.81
C ALA A 132 17.00 37.35 -12.03
N LYS A 133 15.86 37.85 -12.52
CA LYS A 133 15.06 38.89 -11.85
C LYS A 133 14.31 38.37 -10.61
N TYR A 134 13.84 37.12 -10.64
CA TYR A 134 13.03 36.51 -9.58
C TYR A 134 13.55 35.12 -9.19
N PRO A 135 14.75 35.02 -8.59
CA PRO A 135 15.38 33.74 -8.28
C PRO A 135 14.59 32.94 -7.22
N HIS A 136 14.02 33.63 -6.23
CA HIS A 136 13.24 33.01 -5.17
C HIS A 136 11.89 32.51 -5.68
N LEU A 137 11.20 33.32 -6.50
CA LEU A 137 9.92 32.93 -7.07
C LEU A 137 10.09 31.80 -8.09
N MET A 138 11.24 31.69 -8.77
CA MET A 138 11.57 30.55 -9.63
C MET A 138 11.71 29.23 -8.84
N GLN A 139 12.31 29.26 -7.66
CA GLN A 139 12.39 28.08 -6.79
C GLN A 139 10.99 27.60 -6.39
N LEU A 140 10.09 28.53 -6.05
CA LEU A 140 8.70 28.22 -5.74
C LEU A 140 7.96 27.71 -6.97
N TYR A 141 8.09 28.39 -8.12
CA TYR A 141 7.49 27.97 -9.38
C TYR A 141 7.87 26.54 -9.73
N THR A 142 9.16 26.21 -9.66
CA THR A 142 9.64 24.86 -9.95
C THR A 142 9.05 23.84 -8.98
N LYS A 143 8.91 24.16 -7.70
CA LYS A 143 8.35 23.25 -6.71
C LYS A 143 6.84 23.01 -6.89
N PHE A 144 6.08 24.06 -7.18
CA PHE A 144 4.61 23.98 -7.22
C PHE A 144 4.06 23.63 -8.62
N CYS A 145 4.73 24.03 -9.70
CA CYS A 145 4.27 23.73 -11.06
C CYS A 145 4.71 22.35 -11.58
N CYS A 146 5.57 21.63 -10.86
CA CYS A 146 5.89 20.23 -11.20
C CYS A 146 4.78 19.24 -10.79
N ALA A 147 3.88 19.62 -9.88
CA ALA A 147 2.80 18.76 -9.46
C ALA A 147 1.63 18.84 -10.46
N PRO A 148 1.18 17.72 -11.04
CA PRO A 148 -0.04 17.73 -11.85
C PRO A 148 -1.23 18.12 -10.97
N SER A 149 -2.14 18.93 -11.52
CA SER A 149 -3.33 19.38 -10.79
C SER A 149 -4.36 18.27 -10.55
N THR A 150 -4.24 17.13 -11.24
CA THR A 150 -5.21 16.03 -11.21
C THR A 150 -4.52 14.66 -11.14
N SER A 151 -5.23 13.67 -10.59
CA SER A 151 -4.83 12.26 -10.58
C SER A 151 -5.07 11.53 -11.91
N THR A 152 -5.67 12.20 -12.90
CA THR A 152 -6.16 11.62 -14.15
C THR A 152 -5.05 10.92 -14.94
N GLU A 153 -3.83 11.48 -14.96
CA GLU A 153 -2.70 10.87 -15.66
C GLU A 153 -2.26 9.55 -15.00
N SER A 154 -2.26 9.50 -13.66
CA SER A 154 -2.01 8.25 -12.92
C SER A 154 -3.10 7.23 -13.17
N GLU A 155 -4.37 7.63 -13.20
CA GLU A 155 -5.51 6.74 -13.48
C GLU A 155 -5.47 6.14 -14.89
N ARG A 156 -5.07 6.94 -15.89
CA ARG A 156 -4.86 6.46 -17.27
C ARG A 156 -3.74 5.44 -17.34
N LEU A 157 -2.65 5.68 -16.62
CA LEU A 157 -1.55 4.72 -16.48
C LEU A 157 -2.07 3.41 -15.86
N PHE A 158 -2.78 3.46 -14.73
CA PHE A 158 -3.30 2.24 -14.10
C PHE A 158 -4.33 1.51 -14.95
N SER A 159 -5.16 2.23 -15.70
CA SER A 159 -6.12 1.63 -16.65
C SER A 159 -5.42 0.88 -17.78
N THR A 160 -4.34 1.45 -18.32
CA THR A 160 -3.52 0.83 -19.37
C THR A 160 -2.81 -0.41 -18.82
N VAL A 161 -2.23 -0.30 -17.62
CA VAL A 161 -1.55 -1.40 -16.93
C VAL A 161 -2.50 -2.57 -16.63
N ASN A 162 -3.75 -2.28 -16.30
CA ASN A 162 -4.76 -3.29 -16.06
C ASN A 162 -5.04 -4.15 -17.31
N THR A 163 -4.85 -3.59 -18.51
CA THR A 163 -4.95 -4.35 -19.78
C THR A 163 -3.81 -5.37 -19.93
N THR A 164 -2.62 -5.03 -19.43
CA THR A 164 -1.44 -5.92 -19.41
C THR A 164 -1.58 -7.03 -18.37
N LEU A 165 -2.26 -6.75 -17.25
CA LEU A 165 -2.62 -7.70 -16.19
C LEU A 165 -3.83 -8.56 -16.57
N ASN A 166 -3.81 -9.16 -17.75
CA ASN A 166 -4.89 -10.04 -18.19
C ASN A 166 -4.83 -11.40 -17.47
N ASP A 167 -5.97 -12.07 -17.26
CA ASP A 167 -6.08 -13.34 -16.52
C ASP A 167 -5.24 -14.50 -17.10
N LEU A 168 -4.76 -14.34 -18.34
CA LEU A 168 -3.88 -15.28 -19.04
C LEU A 168 -2.38 -15.11 -18.69
N ARG A 169 -1.99 -13.99 -18.05
CA ARG A 169 -0.60 -13.66 -17.67
C ARG A 169 -0.36 -13.72 -16.16
N LYS A 170 -0.81 -14.81 -15.51
CA LYS A 170 -0.71 -15.04 -14.05
C LYS A 170 0.72 -15.20 -13.50
N SER A 171 1.75 -15.23 -14.35
CA SER A 171 3.15 -15.39 -13.94
C SER A 171 3.90 -14.07 -13.74
N LEU A 172 3.30 -12.91 -14.04
CA LEU A 172 3.94 -11.61 -13.84
C LEU A 172 3.82 -11.19 -12.37
N SER A 173 4.95 -11.12 -11.66
CA SER A 173 4.94 -10.60 -10.28
C SER A 173 4.72 -9.08 -10.27
N GLY A 174 4.19 -8.56 -9.15
CA GLY A 174 3.96 -7.11 -9.00
C GLY A 174 5.22 -6.26 -9.14
N GLU A 175 6.37 -6.79 -8.72
CA GLU A 175 7.67 -6.12 -8.85
C GLU A 175 8.10 -5.98 -10.33
N HIS A 176 7.96 -7.05 -11.12
CA HIS A 176 8.27 -6.99 -12.55
C HIS A 176 7.28 -6.10 -13.32
N LEU A 177 6.02 -6.04 -12.88
CA LEU A 177 5.04 -5.11 -13.44
C LEU A 177 5.47 -3.66 -13.19
N GLU A 178 5.87 -3.32 -11.97
CA GLU A 178 6.33 -1.97 -11.64
C GLU A 178 7.52 -1.55 -12.51
N GLN A 179 8.51 -2.44 -12.69
CA GLN A 179 9.65 -2.20 -13.57
C GLN A 179 9.23 -1.99 -15.03
N LEU A 180 8.29 -2.77 -15.53
CA LEU A 180 7.76 -2.64 -16.88
C LEU A 180 7.08 -1.28 -17.10
N VAL A 181 6.25 -0.88 -16.14
CA VAL A 181 5.52 0.41 -16.17
C VAL A 181 6.47 1.58 -16.09
N PHE A 182 7.44 1.50 -15.16
CA PHE A 182 8.50 2.49 -15.02
C PHE A 182 9.27 2.66 -16.33
N ASN A 183 9.73 1.56 -16.93
CA ASN A 183 10.46 1.61 -18.19
C ASN A 183 9.60 2.19 -19.32
N HIS A 184 8.37 1.69 -19.49
CA HIS A 184 7.45 2.18 -20.52
C HIS A 184 7.25 3.70 -20.48
N HIS A 185 7.04 4.27 -19.28
CA HIS A 185 6.85 5.73 -19.14
C HIS A 185 8.13 6.54 -19.31
N ASN A 186 9.29 5.98 -18.95
CA ASN A 186 10.57 6.70 -18.99
C ASN A 186 11.35 6.51 -20.30
N ILE A 187 11.00 5.54 -21.16
CA ILE A 187 11.65 5.30 -22.46
C ILE A 187 11.70 6.58 -23.31
N LEU A 188 10.58 7.32 -23.39
CA LEU A 188 10.49 8.57 -24.16
C LEU A 188 11.33 9.70 -23.54
N ILE A 189 11.45 9.74 -22.20
CA ILE A 189 12.25 10.73 -21.47
C ILE A 189 13.75 10.43 -21.65
N ASN A 190 14.11 9.15 -21.72
CA ASN A 190 15.49 8.68 -21.86
C ASN A 190 16.03 8.73 -23.30
N GLY A 191 15.27 9.27 -24.26
CA GLY A 191 15.73 9.49 -25.64
C GLY A 191 15.63 8.26 -26.55
N PHE A 192 14.88 7.23 -26.16
CA PHE A 192 14.58 6.10 -27.04
C PHE A 192 13.29 6.41 -27.81
N SER A 193 13.44 7.07 -28.96
CA SER A 193 12.30 7.55 -29.79
C SER A 193 11.85 6.58 -30.88
N ASP A 194 12.54 5.45 -31.07
CA ASP A 194 12.29 4.52 -32.18
C ASP A 194 11.86 3.14 -31.67
N VAL A 195 10.55 2.94 -31.45
CA VAL A 195 9.85 1.65 -31.60
C VAL A 195 8.42 1.90 -32.08
#